data_AF-A0A4V6E7G0-F1
#
_entry.id   AF-A0A4V6E7G0-F1
#
_cell.length_a   1.000
_cell.length_b   1.000
_cell.length_c   1.000
_cell.angle_alpha   90.00
_cell.angle_beta   90.00
_cell.angle_gamma   90.00
#
_symmetry.space_group_name_H-M   'P 1'
#
loop_
_entity.id
_entity.type
_entity.pdbx_description
1 polymer ?
#
loop_
_entity_poly.entity_id
_entity_poly.type
_entity_poly.pdbx_seq_one_letter_code
_entity_poly.pdbx_strand_id
1 'polypeptide(L)'
;MDEIDVEPVDRVDEPEGEAADEADTTVEPAEADATPTVDDDLADLPAGVDAPDYVLYGGKGGVGKTTMAAAAGLASAAGGVRTLVVSTDPAHSLSDTYETDIPAEPAQIREDMPLYAAEIDPDAAMDEGMFGADADPLGGLGEMGDAMGGMGGEGPMG
;
A
#
# COMPACT_ATOMS: atom_id res chain seq x y z
N MET A 1 1.30 -21.57 27.31
CA MET A 1 0.52 -20.44 26.78
C MET A 1 -0.86 -21.00 26.53
N ASP A 2 -1.76 -20.79 27.48
CA ASP A 2 -3.14 -21.27 27.37
C ASP A 2 -3.89 -20.49 26.28
N GLU A 3 -4.67 -21.26 25.53
CA GLU A 3 -5.46 -20.90 24.35
C GLU A 3 -6.52 -19.85 24.70
N ILE A 4 -6.65 -18.79 23.90
CA ILE A 4 -7.76 -17.83 24.05
C ILE A 4 -8.97 -18.43 23.35
N ASP A 5 -9.95 -18.82 24.16
CA ASP A 5 -11.25 -19.32 23.71
C ASP A 5 -12.17 -18.13 23.40
N VAL A 6 -12.52 -17.96 22.12
CA VAL A 6 -13.41 -16.89 21.64
C VAL A 6 -14.68 -17.53 21.10
N GLU A 7 -15.75 -17.45 21.87
CA GLU A 7 -17.07 -17.90 21.48
C GLU A 7 -17.84 -16.80 20.72
N PRO A 8 -18.59 -17.13 19.66
CA PRO A 8 -19.36 -16.18 18.88
C PRO A 8 -20.59 -15.66 19.64
N VAL A 9 -20.87 -14.36 19.50
CA VAL A 9 -22.07 -13.72 20.06
C VAL A 9 -23.20 -13.73 19.04
N ASP A 10 -24.27 -14.48 19.31
CA ASP A 10 -25.38 -14.71 18.36
C ASP A 10 -26.44 -13.60 18.34
N ARG A 11 -26.38 -12.61 19.24
CA ARG A 11 -27.30 -11.46 19.20
C ARG A 11 -26.78 -10.27 20.01
N VAL A 12 -26.97 -9.08 19.45
CA VAL A 12 -26.84 -7.82 20.17
C VAL A 12 -28.26 -7.37 20.51
N ASP A 13 -28.58 -7.19 21.80
CA ASP A 13 -29.86 -6.62 22.21
C ASP A 13 -29.89 -5.13 21.86
N GLU A 14 -30.90 -4.71 21.09
CA GLU A 14 -31.17 -3.30 20.86
C GLU A 14 -31.83 -2.71 22.11
N PRO A 15 -31.36 -1.56 22.65
CA PRO A 15 -32.00 -0.97 23.81
C PRO A 15 -33.41 -0.49 23.48
N GLU A 16 -34.39 -0.96 24.25
CA GLU A 16 -35.77 -0.48 24.21
C GLU A 16 -35.84 1.01 24.62
N GLY A 17 -36.68 1.76 23.92
CA GLY A 17 -36.62 3.21 23.85
C GLY A 17 -37.01 3.95 25.13
N GLU A 18 -36.23 4.98 25.45
CA GLU A 18 -36.68 6.15 26.20
C GLU A 18 -37.00 7.27 25.21
N ALA A 19 -38.21 7.80 25.30
CA ALA A 19 -38.71 8.89 24.48
C ALA A 19 -37.85 10.15 24.71
N ALA A 20 -36.95 10.43 23.78
CA ALA A 20 -36.25 11.70 23.71
C ALA A 20 -37.20 12.76 23.14
N ASP A 21 -37.37 13.82 23.93
CA ASP A 21 -37.99 15.09 23.59
C ASP A 21 -37.59 15.52 22.17
N GLU A 22 -38.57 15.76 21.28
CA GLU A 22 -38.36 16.32 19.95
C GLU A 22 -37.89 17.78 20.08
N ALA A 23 -36.62 17.96 20.43
CA ALA A 23 -35.92 19.20 20.20
C ALA A 23 -35.71 19.32 18.68
N ASP A 24 -36.41 20.29 18.09
CA ASP A 24 -36.21 20.77 16.72
C ASP A 24 -34.73 21.02 16.43
N THR A 25 -34.05 20.04 15.81
CA THR A 25 -32.67 20.18 15.33
C THR A 25 -32.68 20.59 13.86
N THR A 26 -33.49 21.57 13.50
CA THR A 26 -33.36 22.20 12.19
C THR A 26 -32.06 23.00 12.21
N VAL A 27 -30.98 22.38 11.71
CA VAL A 27 -29.73 23.07 11.40
C VAL A 27 -30.03 23.92 10.17
N GLU A 28 -30.29 25.21 10.40
CA GLU A 28 -30.28 26.22 9.34
C GLU A 28 -28.93 26.12 8.62
N PRO A 29 -28.90 25.99 7.28
CA PRO A 29 -27.64 25.92 6.56
C PRO A 29 -26.91 27.24 6.79
N ALA A 30 -25.82 27.19 7.54
CA ALA A 30 -24.91 28.31 7.62
C ALA A 30 -24.43 28.57 6.19
N GLU A 31 -24.78 29.73 5.64
CA GLU A 31 -24.18 30.26 4.43
C GLU A 31 -22.70 30.52 4.71
N ALA A 32 -21.89 29.47 4.61
CA ALA A 32 -20.46 29.54 4.60
C ALA A 32 -20.00 29.21 3.18
N ASP A 33 -20.10 30.21 2.30
CA ASP A 33 -19.39 30.27 1.01
C ASP A 33 -17.88 30.51 1.24
N ALA A 34 -17.31 29.79 2.23
CA ALA A 34 -15.88 29.71 2.42
C ALA A 34 -15.49 28.33 1.92
N THR A 35 -15.16 28.26 0.63
CA THR A 35 -14.33 27.16 0.14
C THR A 35 -13.14 27.07 1.09
N PRO A 36 -12.88 25.94 1.75
CA PRO A 36 -11.68 25.80 2.55
C PRO A 36 -10.50 26.09 1.64
N THR A 37 -9.81 27.20 1.89
CA THR A 37 -8.57 27.52 1.19
C THR A 37 -7.50 26.66 1.81
N VAL A 38 -7.00 25.70 1.04
CA VAL A 38 -5.80 24.97 1.39
C VAL A 38 -4.64 25.94 1.15
N ASP A 39 -4.01 26.41 2.23
CA ASP A 39 -2.72 27.10 2.10
C ASP A 39 -1.69 26.06 1.64
N ASP A 40 -1.08 26.28 0.48
CA ASP A 40 0.05 25.46 -0.03
C ASP A 40 1.34 25.70 0.78
N ASP A 41 1.29 26.55 1.80
CA ASP A 41 2.41 26.86 2.66
C ASP A 41 2.67 25.71 3.63
N LEU A 42 3.60 24.85 3.22
CA LEU A 42 4.05 23.70 3.98
C LEU A 42 5.03 24.07 5.11
N ALA A 43 5.35 25.35 5.31
CA ALA A 43 6.35 25.79 6.29
C ALA A 43 5.96 25.54 7.75
N ASP A 44 4.66 25.40 8.02
CA ASP A 44 4.13 25.16 9.37
C ASP A 44 4.15 23.67 9.78
N LEU A 45 4.67 22.78 8.92
CA LEU A 45 4.81 21.37 9.26
C LEU A 45 5.97 21.13 10.25
N PRO A 46 5.81 20.20 11.20
CA PRO A 46 6.87 19.87 12.15
C PRO A 46 8.13 19.40 11.40
N ALA A 47 9.28 19.98 11.76
CA ALA A 47 10.57 19.60 11.21
C ALA A 47 10.98 18.21 11.72
N GLY A 48 10.60 17.19 10.96
CA GLY A 48 10.84 15.80 11.28
C GLY A 48 9.90 15.27 12.36
N VAL A 49 9.58 13.99 12.23
CA VAL A 49 8.86 13.21 13.23
C VAL A 49 9.80 12.07 13.60
N ASP A 50 9.94 11.77 14.90
CA ASP A 50 10.62 10.55 15.37
C ASP A 50 9.70 9.37 15.05
N ALA A 51 9.64 9.04 13.76
CA ALA A 51 8.69 8.12 13.15
C ALA A 51 9.36 6.77 12.90
N PRO A 52 8.59 5.68 12.94
CA PRO A 52 9.09 4.39 12.50
C PRO A 52 9.52 4.45 11.03
N ASP A 53 10.55 3.66 10.67
CA ASP A 53 11.04 3.56 9.28
C ASP A 53 9.95 3.09 8.30
N TYR A 54 8.92 2.40 8.81
CA TYR A 54 7.79 1.88 8.04
C TYR A 54 6.47 2.17 8.74
N VAL A 55 5.52 2.75 8.00
CA VAL A 55 4.13 2.96 8.43
C VAL A 55 3.21 2.22 7.49
N LEU A 56 2.36 1.34 8.02
CA LEU A 56 1.43 0.54 7.23
C LEU A 56 0.00 1.03 7.46
N TYR A 57 -0.71 1.32 6.37
CA TYR A 57 -2.11 1.73 6.38
C TYR A 57 -3.00 0.56 5.95
N GLY A 58 -3.59 -0.13 6.92
CA GLY A 58 -4.49 -1.28 6.71
C GLY A 58 -5.94 -0.98 7.09
N GLY A 59 -6.88 -1.80 6.60
CA GLY A 59 -8.31 -1.66 6.90
C GLY A 59 -9.22 -2.00 5.72
N LYS A 60 -10.53 -2.00 5.97
CA LYS A 60 -11.58 -2.30 4.96
C LYS A 60 -11.53 -1.30 3.78
N GLY A 61 -12.21 -1.64 2.67
CA GLY A 61 -12.37 -0.71 1.54
C GLY A 61 -13.08 0.59 1.96
N GLY A 62 -12.69 1.73 1.39
CA GLY A 62 -13.37 3.01 1.61
C GLY A 62 -13.08 3.74 2.93
N VAL A 63 -12.24 3.23 3.82
CA VAL A 63 -11.93 3.88 5.11
C VAL A 63 -10.86 4.99 5.03
N GLY A 64 -10.41 5.36 3.82
CA GLY A 64 -9.45 6.46 3.62
C GLY A 64 -7.97 6.08 3.74
N LYS A 65 -7.60 4.81 3.60
CA LYS A 65 -6.19 4.34 3.73
C LYS A 65 -5.23 5.08 2.80
N THR A 66 -5.57 5.14 1.52
CA THR A 66 -4.76 5.78 0.48
C THR A 66 -4.63 7.27 0.74
N THR A 67 -5.73 7.93 1.10
CA THR A 67 -5.74 9.34 1.47
C THR A 67 -4.82 9.63 2.65
N MET A 68 -4.90 8.82 3.71
CA MET A 68 -4.05 9.01 4.89
C MET A 68 -2.58 8.70 4.62
N ALA A 69 -2.28 7.67 3.83
CA ALA A 69 -0.93 7.35 3.41
C ALA A 69 -0.32 8.49 2.57
N ALA A 70 -1.08 9.01 1.61
CA ALA A 70 -0.65 10.10 0.74
C ALA A 70 -0.42 11.40 1.53
N ALA A 71 -1.33 11.75 2.43
CA ALA A 71 -1.23 12.93 3.28
C ALA A 71 -0.03 12.86 4.23
N ALA A 72 0.20 11.70 4.87
CA ALA A 72 1.36 11.49 5.72
C ALA A 72 2.67 11.56 4.94
N GLY A 73 2.70 10.95 3.74
CA GLY A 73 3.86 10.99 2.85
C GLY A 73 4.22 12.42 2.43
N LEU A 74 3.21 13.19 2.03
CA LEU A 74 3.35 14.59 1.66
C LEU A 74 3.87 15.44 2.84
N ALA A 75 3.27 15.29 4.02
CA ALA A 75 3.70 16.03 5.21
C ALA A 75 5.14 15.70 5.62
N SER A 76 5.55 14.43 5.55
CA SER A 76 6.91 13.99 5.84
C SER A 76 7.93 14.58 4.84
N ALA A 77 7.63 14.51 3.54
CA ALA A 77 8.48 15.06 2.49
C ALA A 77 8.61 16.58 2.58
N ALA A 78 7.52 17.26 2.89
CA ALA A 78 7.50 18.70 3.12
C ALA A 78 8.35 19.13 4.34
N GLY A 79 8.43 18.28 5.37
CA GLY A 79 9.39 18.43 6.47
C GLY A 79 10.85 18.12 6.11
N GLY A 80 11.15 17.83 4.84
CA GLY A 80 12.49 17.55 4.31
C GLY A 80 12.93 16.08 4.43
N VAL A 81 12.05 15.17 4.86
CA VAL A 81 12.36 13.75 5.00
C VAL A 81 12.18 13.04 3.66
N ARG A 82 13.20 12.31 3.20
CA ARG A 82 13.08 11.45 2.01
C ARG A 82 12.04 10.37 2.26
N THR A 83 10.90 10.49 1.58
CA THR A 83 9.71 9.70 1.89
C THR A 83 9.25 8.95 0.65
N LEU A 84 9.01 7.64 0.79
CA LEU A 84 8.46 6.79 -0.26
C LEU A 84 7.05 6.33 0.16
N VAL A 85 6.06 6.60 -0.67
CA VAL A 85 4.70 6.07 -0.51
C VAL A 85 4.49 4.94 -1.50
N VAL A 86 4.18 3.74 -1.00
CA VAL A 86 3.93 2.56 -1.83
C VAL A 86 2.47 2.18 -1.72
N SER A 87 1.81 2.04 -2.87
CA SER A 87 0.48 1.44 -2.97
C SER A 87 0.57 0.03 -3.56
N THR A 88 -0.20 -0.88 -2.99
CA THR A 88 -0.47 -2.22 -3.55
C THR A 88 -1.97 -2.38 -3.86
N ASP A 89 -2.70 -1.26 -3.88
CA ASP A 89 -4.13 -1.24 -4.19
C ASP A 89 -4.33 -1.45 -5.70
N PRO A 90 -5.11 -2.45 -6.13
CA PRO A 90 -5.40 -2.69 -7.55
C PRO A 90 -6.11 -1.52 -8.24
N ALA A 91 -6.73 -0.61 -7.49
CA ALA A 91 -7.56 0.46 -8.02
C ALA A 91 -6.79 1.73 -8.45
N HIS A 92 -5.45 1.68 -8.53
CA HIS A 92 -4.59 2.82 -8.91
C HIS A 92 -4.84 4.13 -8.12
N SER A 93 -5.36 4.00 -6.90
CA SER A 93 -5.92 5.13 -6.16
C SER A 93 -4.87 6.11 -5.64
N LEU A 94 -3.57 5.75 -5.65
CA LEU A 94 -2.53 6.67 -5.21
C LEU A 94 -2.22 7.69 -6.30
N SER A 95 -2.17 7.26 -7.56
CA SER A 95 -2.05 8.15 -8.72
C SER A 95 -3.15 9.21 -8.74
N ASP A 96 -4.41 8.78 -8.53
CA ASP A 96 -5.56 9.68 -8.41
C ASP A 96 -5.43 10.65 -7.22
N THR A 97 -4.94 10.16 -6.07
CA THR A 97 -4.83 10.99 -4.85
C THR A 97 -3.75 12.07 -5.00
N TYR A 98 -2.66 11.78 -5.71
CA TYR A 98 -1.59 12.75 -5.98
C TYR A 98 -1.79 13.55 -7.27
N GLU A 99 -2.84 13.25 -8.05
CA GLU A 99 -3.10 13.83 -9.36
C GLU A 99 -1.87 13.73 -10.30
N THR A 100 -1.18 12.60 -10.24
CA THR A 100 0.03 12.34 -11.02
C THR A 100 0.16 10.86 -11.34
N ASP A 101 0.71 10.53 -12.52
CA ASP A 101 0.94 9.14 -12.91
C ASP A 101 2.09 8.54 -12.08
N ILE A 102 1.80 7.50 -11.28
CA ILE A 102 2.79 6.84 -10.43
C ILE A 102 3.25 5.54 -11.11
N PRO A 103 4.56 5.36 -11.36
CA PRO A 103 5.08 4.14 -11.94
C PRO A 103 5.15 2.98 -10.91
N ALA A 104 5.32 1.76 -11.42
CA ALA A 104 5.55 0.58 -10.58
C ALA A 104 6.91 0.61 -9.86
N GLU A 105 7.93 1.22 -10.48
CA GLU A 105 9.23 1.42 -9.86
C GLU A 105 9.24 2.72 -9.04
N PRO A 106 9.90 2.77 -7.86
CA PRO A 106 10.01 3.99 -7.07
C PRO A 106 10.57 5.18 -7.87
N ALA A 107 9.77 6.23 -8.01
CA ALA A 107 10.15 7.45 -8.71
C ALA A 107 9.83 8.69 -7.85
N GLN A 108 10.60 9.75 -8.05
CA GLN A 108 10.30 11.05 -7.44
C GLN A 108 9.12 11.68 -8.19
N ILE A 109 8.05 12.03 -7.47
CA ILE A 109 6.81 12.55 -8.06
C ILE A 109 6.66 14.07 -7.94
N ARG A 110 7.56 14.72 -7.20
CA ARG A 110 7.58 16.18 -6.97
C ARG A 110 9.00 16.70 -7.04
N GLU A 111 9.23 17.78 -7.79
CA GLU A 111 10.56 18.38 -7.95
C GLU A 111 10.97 19.26 -6.76
N ASP A 112 9.99 19.82 -6.06
CA ASP A 112 10.14 20.79 -4.96
C ASP A 112 10.40 20.14 -3.59
N MET A 113 10.17 18.84 -3.46
CA MET A 113 10.32 18.11 -2.20
C MET A 113 10.77 16.66 -2.43
N PRO A 114 11.41 16.02 -1.44
CA PRO A 114 11.90 14.64 -1.56
C PRO A 114 10.79 13.59 -1.39
N LEU A 115 9.72 13.71 -2.18
CA LEU A 115 8.57 12.79 -2.22
C LEU A 115 8.70 11.80 -3.37
N TYR A 116 8.72 10.52 -3.03
CA TYR A 116 8.78 9.39 -3.94
C TYR A 116 7.51 8.56 -3.83
N ALA A 117 7.09 7.93 -4.93
CA ALA A 117 5.98 7.00 -4.92
C ALA A 117 6.22 5.80 -5.84
N ALA A 118 5.54 4.69 -5.52
CA ALA A 118 5.45 3.50 -6.35
C ALA A 118 4.06 2.90 -6.23
N GLU A 119 3.50 2.45 -7.35
CA GLU A 119 2.20 1.79 -7.40
C GLU A 119 2.35 0.40 -8.01
N ILE A 120 2.33 -0.62 -7.16
CA ILE A 120 2.64 -1.99 -7.52
C ILE A 120 1.34 -2.73 -7.78
N ASP A 121 1.17 -3.25 -8.99
CA ASP A 121 0.14 -4.22 -9.31
C ASP A 121 0.56 -5.59 -8.71
N PRO A 122 -0.18 -6.11 -7.71
CA PRO A 122 0.17 -7.37 -7.08
C PRO A 122 0.08 -8.57 -8.03
N ASP A 123 -0.82 -8.55 -9.02
CA ASP A 123 -0.97 -9.66 -9.95
C ASP A 123 0.22 -9.69 -10.92
N ALA A 124 0.59 -8.54 -11.48
CA ALA A 124 1.79 -8.41 -12.31
C ALA A 124 3.07 -8.78 -11.54
N ALA A 125 3.18 -8.36 -10.27
CA ALA A 125 4.33 -8.68 -9.42
C ALA A 125 4.44 -10.18 -9.09
N MET A 126 3.31 -10.90 -9.04
CA MET A 126 3.32 -12.35 -8.87
C MET A 126 3.73 -13.09 -10.14
N ASP A 127 3.31 -12.61 -11.31
CA ASP A 127 3.70 -13.17 -12.61
C ASP A 127 5.19 -12.94 -12.93
N GLU A 128 5.75 -11.80 -12.50
CA GLU A 128 7.19 -11.48 -12.61
C GLU A 128 8.07 -12.33 -11.65
N GLY A 129 7.44 -13.07 -10.73
CA GLY A 129 8.13 -13.94 -9.79
C GLY A 129 8.58 -13.21 -8.53
N MET A 130 7.73 -13.23 -7.51
CA MET A 130 8.16 -12.99 -6.12
C MET A 130 9.19 -14.07 -5.78
N PHE A 131 10.45 -13.66 -5.58
CA PHE A 131 11.67 -14.47 -5.66
C PHE A 131 12.13 -14.72 -7.10
N GLY A 132 13.20 -14.02 -7.50
CA GLY A 132 13.85 -14.16 -8.79
C GLY A 132 13.92 -15.62 -9.25
N ALA A 133 13.08 -15.94 -10.23
CA ALA A 133 13.02 -17.23 -10.89
C ALA A 133 14.25 -17.51 -11.79
N ASP A 134 15.35 -16.76 -11.59
CA ASP A 134 16.69 -17.10 -12.08
C ASP A 134 17.55 -17.81 -11.02
N ALA A 135 17.09 -17.93 -9.78
CA ALA A 135 17.70 -18.82 -8.80
C ALA A 135 17.00 -20.18 -8.86
N ASP A 136 17.31 -20.94 -9.90
CA ASP A 136 16.97 -22.36 -10.02
C ASP A 136 17.39 -23.08 -8.72
N PRO A 137 16.44 -23.50 -7.84
CA PRO A 137 16.80 -24.16 -6.59
C PRO A 137 17.41 -25.56 -6.83
N LEU A 138 17.46 -26.00 -8.10
CA LEU A 138 18.03 -27.24 -8.57
C LEU A 138 18.96 -27.05 -9.78
N GLY A 139 19.49 -25.84 -9.99
CA GLY A 139 20.35 -25.44 -11.13
C GLY A 139 21.71 -26.15 -11.24
N GLY A 140 21.89 -27.27 -10.55
CA GLY A 140 23.08 -28.13 -10.64
C GLY A 140 22.84 -29.51 -11.23
N LEU A 141 21.60 -29.90 -11.57
CA LEU A 141 21.31 -31.27 -12.04
C LEU A 141 21.05 -31.39 -13.55
N GLY A 142 20.63 -30.31 -14.22
CA GLY A 142 20.42 -30.32 -15.67
C GLY A 142 21.71 -30.54 -16.45
N GLU A 143 22.79 -29.87 -16.04
CA GLU A 143 24.09 -29.95 -16.72
C GLU A 143 24.78 -31.32 -16.56
N MET A 144 24.41 -32.09 -15.53
CA MET A 144 24.94 -33.45 -15.32
C MET A 144 24.24 -34.51 -16.19
N GLY A 145 23.02 -34.23 -16.69
CA GLY A 145 22.28 -35.10 -17.61
C GLY A 145 22.88 -35.11 -19.02
N ASP A 146 23.25 -33.93 -19.53
CA ASP A 146 23.88 -33.79 -20.85
C ASP A 146 25.32 -34.32 -20.88
N ALA A 147 26.05 -34.24 -19.77
CA ALA A 147 27.41 -34.80 -19.68
C ALA A 147 27.47 -36.33 -19.68
N MET A 148 26.39 -37.02 -19.25
CA MET A 148 26.36 -38.50 -19.20
C MET A 148 25.72 -39.15 -20.44
N GLY A 149 24.96 -38.40 -21.25
CA GLY A 149 24.26 -38.92 -22.44
C GLY A 149 25.15 -39.15 -23.68
N GLY A 150 26.40 -38.69 -23.66
CA GLY A 150 27.29 -38.68 -24.84
C GLY A 150 28.23 -39.87 -25.01
N MET A 151 28.27 -40.85 -24.10
CA MET A 151 29.17 -42.01 -24.17
C MET A 151 28.44 -43.33 -24.46
N GLY A 152 27.76 -43.40 -25.61
CA GLY A 152 27.19 -44.63 -26.16
C GLY A 152 27.75 -44.91 -27.55
N GLY A 153 29.05 -45.19 -27.63
CA GLY A 153 29.82 -45.33 -28.87
C GLY A 153 29.35 -46.47 -29.78
N GLU A 154 29.49 -46.19 -31.08
CA GLU A 154 29.40 -47.09 -32.21
C GLU A 154 30.21 -48.39 -32.01
N GLY A 155 29.54 -49.55 -32.11
CA GLY A 155 30.19 -50.85 -32.25
C GLY A 155 30.39 -51.22 -33.73
N PRO A 156 31.45 -51.98 -34.09
CA PRO A 156 31.81 -52.21 -35.48
C PRO A 156 30.86 -53.19 -36.19
N MET A 157 30.65 -52.90 -37.48
CA MET A 157 29.96 -53.74 -38.47
C MET A 157 30.62 -55.12 -38.59
N GLY A 158 29.78 -56.16 -38.77
CA GLY A 158 30.18 -57.50 -39.21
C GLY A 158 30.23 -57.66 -40.72
#